data_AF-A0A101CHW9-F1
#
_entry.id   AF-A0A101CHW9-F1
#
_cell.length_a   1.000
_cell.length_b   1.000
_cell.length_c   1.000
_cell.angle_alpha   90.00
_cell.angle_beta   90.00
_cell.angle_gamma   90.00
#
_symmetry.space_group_name_H-M   'P 1'
#
loop_
_entity.id
_entity.type
_entity.pdbx_description
1 polymer ?
#
loop_
_entity_poly.entity_id
_entity_poly.type
_entity_poly.pdbx_seq_one_letter_code
_entity_poly.pdbx_strand_id
1 'polypeptide(L)'
;MNTLKFTLSSGIEIELSKDDMEQLKPMIDKALANLDDRLYERLKKADSIVVAEELQKLNDLELIEFAKVHDGQTEMNLLHLNSFSRKIYSELFRRAGLGYKQLRHLSFTQRDYLASLGLKFKNDKPLKQC
;
A
#
# COMPACT_ATOMS: atom_id res chain seq x y z
N MET A 1 -30.73 7.57 -5.62
CA MET A 1 -29.70 7.77 -4.57
C MET A 1 -28.51 6.91 -4.95
N ASN A 2 -27.29 7.45 -4.93
CA ASN A 2 -26.09 6.68 -5.29
C ASN A 2 -25.67 5.84 -4.08
N THR A 3 -25.85 4.53 -4.16
CA THR A 3 -25.37 3.57 -3.16
C THR A 3 -24.22 2.76 -3.75
N LEU A 4 -23.25 2.40 -2.91
CA LEU A 4 -22.08 1.61 -3.29
C LEU A 4 -22.17 0.25 -2.61
N LYS A 5 -22.23 -0.80 -3.41
CA LYS A 5 -22.29 -2.18 -2.92
C LYS A 5 -20.91 -2.80 -2.90
N PHE A 6 -20.51 -3.36 -1.78
CA PHE A 6 -19.27 -4.09 -1.61
C PHE A 6 -19.53 -5.43 -0.95
N THR A 7 -18.87 -6.48 -1.44
CA THR A 7 -18.82 -7.77 -0.77
C THR A 7 -17.55 -7.81 0.08
N LEU A 8 -17.71 -8.00 1.39
CA LEU A 8 -16.60 -8.21 2.31
C LEU A 8 -15.93 -9.56 2.06
N SER A 9 -14.69 -9.72 2.52
CA SER A 9 -13.97 -11.00 2.49
C SER A 9 -14.69 -12.13 3.25
N SER A 10 -15.62 -11.79 4.15
CA SER A 10 -16.53 -12.72 4.83
C SER A 10 -17.72 -13.18 3.97
N GLY A 11 -17.88 -12.67 2.75
CA GLY A 11 -19.03 -12.94 1.88
C GLY A 11 -20.27 -12.09 2.20
N ILE A 12 -20.18 -11.18 3.17
CA ILE A 12 -21.28 -10.28 3.53
C ILE A 12 -21.33 -9.14 2.52
N GLU A 13 -22.49 -8.94 1.90
CA GLU A 13 -22.77 -7.74 1.11
C GLU A 13 -23.14 -6.58 2.03
N ILE A 14 -22.43 -5.48 1.88
CA ILE A 14 -22.73 -4.20 2.54
C ILE A 14 -23.08 -3.17 1.47
N GLU A 15 -24.12 -2.41 1.75
CA GLU A 15 -24.55 -1.27 0.96
C GLU A 15 -24.23 0.00 1.73
N LEU A 16 -23.34 0.82 1.18
CA LEU A 16 -22.98 2.11 1.76
C LEU A 16 -23.88 3.19 1.15
N SER A 17 -24.61 3.88 2.02
CA SER A 17 -25.37 5.08 1.67
C SER A 17 -24.44 6.31 1.62
N LYS A 18 -24.96 7.43 1.11
CA LYS A 18 -24.24 8.71 1.16
C LYS A 18 -23.92 9.15 2.59
N ASP A 19 -24.87 8.98 3.50
CA ASP A 19 -24.71 9.39 4.88
C ASP A 19 -23.63 8.55 5.58
N ASP A 20 -23.53 7.26 5.26
CA ASP A 20 -22.46 6.38 5.76
C ASP A 20 -21.08 6.85 5.27
N MET A 21 -20.99 7.24 3.99
CA MET A 21 -19.74 7.78 3.44
C MET A 21 -19.35 9.11 4.09
N GLU A 22 -20.31 9.99 4.38
CA GLU A 22 -20.08 11.26 5.07
C GLU A 22 -19.61 11.04 6.52
N GLN A 23 -20.10 10.01 7.21
CA GLN A 23 -19.65 9.66 8.56
C GLN A 23 -18.27 8.98 8.58
N LEU A 24 -17.94 8.20 7.54
CA LEU A 24 -16.64 7.52 7.43
C LEU A 24 -15.50 8.48 7.07
N LYS A 25 -15.79 9.53 6.29
CA LYS A 25 -14.77 10.45 5.79
C LYS A 25 -13.92 11.07 6.92
N PRO A 26 -14.47 11.64 8.01
CA PRO A 26 -13.66 12.17 9.12
C PRO A 26 -12.77 11.11 9.79
N MET A 27 -13.22 9.86 9.86
CA MET A 27 -12.44 8.77 10.44
C MET A 27 -11.24 8.42 9.57
N ILE A 28 -11.44 8.39 8.24
CA ILE A 28 -10.37 8.18 7.26
C ILE A 28 -9.39 9.36 7.27
N ASP A 29 -9.89 10.60 7.21
CA ASP A 29 -9.08 11.82 7.23
C ASP A 29 -8.19 11.86 8.49
N LYS A 30 -8.73 11.45 9.65
CA LYS A 30 -7.96 11.36 10.89
C LYS A 30 -6.90 10.26 10.84
N ALA A 31 -7.22 9.10 10.26
CA ALA A 31 -6.31 7.97 10.18
C ALA A 31 -5.13 8.20 9.22
N LEU A 32 -5.33 9.06 8.21
CA LEU A 32 -4.35 9.45 7.21
C LEU A 32 -3.82 10.88 7.39
N ALA A 33 -4.03 11.49 8.56
CA ALA A 33 -3.77 12.91 8.78
C ALA A 33 -2.31 13.35 8.52
N ASN A 34 -1.34 12.43 8.62
CA ASN A 34 0.08 12.75 8.38
C ASN A 34 0.55 12.38 6.96
N LEU A 35 -0.33 11.78 6.15
CA LEU A 35 -0.03 11.48 4.75
C LEU A 35 -0.23 12.74 3.91
N ASP A 36 0.81 13.57 3.83
CA ASP A 36 0.85 14.77 2.99
C ASP A 36 0.67 14.39 1.50
N ASP A 37 -0.27 15.06 0.81
CA ASP A 37 -0.57 14.86 -0.62
C ASP A 37 0.68 14.96 -1.51
N ARG A 38 1.70 15.72 -1.08
CA ARG A 38 2.96 15.92 -1.81
C ARG A 38 4.09 15.03 -1.32
N LEU A 39 3.88 14.24 -0.27
CA LEU A 39 4.90 13.39 0.33
C LEU A 39 5.50 12.44 -0.70
N TYR A 40 4.65 11.81 -1.51
CA TYR A 40 5.09 10.86 -2.51
C TYR A 40 6.06 11.48 -3.52
N GLU A 41 5.70 12.63 -4.10
CA GLU A 41 6.54 13.34 -5.07
C GLU A 41 7.84 13.86 -4.44
N ARG A 42 7.78 14.27 -3.16
CA ARG A 42 8.95 14.68 -2.39
C ARG A 42 9.92 13.51 -2.18
N LEU A 43 9.43 12.38 -1.70
CA LEU A 43 10.26 11.22 -1.37
C LEU A 43 10.83 10.52 -2.61
N LYS A 44 10.11 10.54 -3.74
CA LYS A 44 10.59 9.96 -5.01
C LYS A 44 11.91 10.59 -5.49
N LYS A 45 12.14 11.86 -5.17
CA LYS A 45 13.34 12.62 -5.55
C LYS A 45 14.35 12.78 -4.40
N ALA A 46 13.99 12.32 -3.20
CA ALA A 46 14.79 12.50 -2.01
C ALA A 46 15.92 11.45 -1.91
N ASP A 47 16.93 11.80 -1.12
CA ASP A 47 18.02 10.89 -0.80
C ASP A 47 17.54 9.68 0.00
N SER A 48 18.28 8.58 -0.12
CA SER A 48 17.87 7.31 0.49
C SER A 48 17.71 7.36 2.00
N ILE A 49 18.49 8.19 2.68
CA ILE A 49 18.42 8.35 4.14
C ILE A 49 17.12 9.05 4.52
N VAL A 50 16.81 10.16 3.84
CA VAL A 50 15.57 10.93 4.03
C VAL A 50 14.34 10.05 3.79
N VAL A 51 14.35 9.23 2.72
CA VAL A 51 13.25 8.31 2.44
C VAL A 51 13.03 7.34 3.60
N ALA A 52 14.09 6.74 4.15
CA ALA A 52 13.96 5.81 5.26
C ALA A 52 13.42 6.48 6.53
N GLU A 53 13.90 7.69 6.87
CA GLU A 53 13.43 8.45 8.03
C GLU A 53 11.96 8.84 7.91
N GLU A 54 11.53 9.27 6.72
CA GLU A 54 10.14 9.69 6.49
C GLU A 54 9.19 8.49 6.49
N LEU A 55 9.58 7.35 5.91
CA LEU A 55 8.78 6.11 5.96
C LEU A 55 8.60 5.60 7.40
N GLN A 56 9.59 5.81 8.29
CA GLN A 56 9.48 5.42 9.71
C GLN A 56 8.48 6.27 10.50
N LYS A 57 8.22 7.51 10.08
CA LYS A 57 7.28 8.41 10.76
C LYS A 57 5.81 8.08 10.47
N LEU A 58 5.54 7.43 9.33
CA LEU A 58 4.18 7.03 8.95
C LEU A 58 3.66 5.95 9.89
N ASN A 59 2.38 6.03 10.26
CA ASN A 59 1.70 4.91 10.90
C ASN A 59 1.48 3.76 9.90
N ASP A 60 1.02 2.60 10.37
CA ASP A 60 0.90 1.41 9.52
C ASP A 60 -0.07 1.62 8.35
N LEU A 61 -1.20 2.29 8.60
CA LEU A 61 -2.19 2.58 7.56
C LEU A 61 -1.65 3.57 6.53
N GLU A 62 -1.01 4.64 6.99
CA GLU A 62 -0.37 5.64 6.13
C GLU A 62 0.72 5.02 5.25
N LEU A 63 1.53 4.12 5.81
CA LEU A 63 2.56 3.42 5.06
C LEU A 63 1.97 2.48 4.00
N ILE A 64 0.87 1.78 4.31
CA ILE A 64 0.16 0.93 3.35
C ILE A 64 -0.40 1.77 2.21
N GLU A 65 -1.07 2.89 2.51
CA GLU A 65 -1.62 3.75 1.46
C GLU A 65 -0.53 4.43 0.63
N PHE A 66 0.58 4.84 1.26
CA PHE A 66 1.76 5.29 0.53
C PHE A 66 2.29 4.24 -0.45
N ALA A 67 2.35 2.97 0.00
CA ALA A 67 2.78 1.86 -0.85
C ALA A 67 1.79 1.58 -2.00
N LYS A 68 0.48 1.68 -1.78
CA LYS A 68 -0.53 1.54 -2.85
C LYS A 68 -0.43 2.64 -3.91
N VAL A 69 -0.21 3.89 -3.49
CA VAL A 69 0.04 5.00 -4.42
C VAL A 69 1.30 4.74 -5.25
N HIS A 70 2.38 4.29 -4.60
CA HIS A 70 3.61 3.92 -5.31
C HIS A 70 3.38 2.82 -6.35
N ASP A 71 2.71 1.74 -5.93
CA ASP A 71 2.36 0.60 -6.76
C ASP A 71 1.54 1.06 -7.98
N GLY A 72 0.51 1.89 -7.79
CA GLY A 72 -0.31 2.40 -8.90
C GLY A 72 0.47 3.14 -9.99
N GLN A 73 1.60 3.74 -9.62
CA GLN A 73 2.45 4.52 -10.54
C GLN A 73 3.68 3.77 -11.06
N THR A 74 3.90 2.54 -10.61
CA THR A 74 5.16 1.83 -10.83
C THR A 74 4.92 0.46 -11.43
N GLU A 75 5.63 0.13 -12.51
CA GLU A 75 5.65 -1.24 -13.00
C GLU A 75 6.46 -2.14 -12.06
N MET A 76 5.85 -3.24 -11.62
CA MET A 76 6.47 -4.20 -10.70
C MET A 76 6.94 -5.44 -11.43
N ASN A 77 8.23 -5.73 -11.28
CA ASN A 77 8.85 -6.94 -11.79
C ASN A 77 9.18 -7.88 -10.63
N LEU A 78 8.63 -9.11 -10.69
CA LEU A 78 8.88 -10.19 -9.72
C LEU A 78 10.36 -10.46 -9.47
N LEU A 79 11.17 -10.33 -10.52
CA LEU A 79 12.59 -10.64 -10.47
C LEU A 79 13.40 -9.51 -9.87
N HIS A 80 12.96 -8.26 -10.02
CA HIS A 80 13.72 -7.09 -9.61
C HIS A 80 12.81 -5.96 -9.13
N LEU A 81 12.72 -5.81 -7.81
CA LEU A 81 12.17 -4.59 -7.21
C LEU A 81 13.11 -3.43 -7.47
N ASN A 82 12.56 -2.29 -7.91
CA ASN A 82 13.34 -1.07 -8.04
C ASN A 82 13.79 -0.56 -6.66
N SER A 83 14.77 0.35 -6.65
CA SER A 83 15.38 0.85 -5.42
C SER A 83 14.39 1.55 -4.49
N PHE A 84 13.33 2.17 -5.00
CA PHE A 84 12.33 2.87 -4.20
C PHE A 84 11.31 1.90 -3.59
N SER A 85 10.77 0.96 -4.38
CA SER A 85 9.90 -0.12 -3.88
C SER A 85 10.59 -0.93 -2.79
N ARG A 86 11.90 -1.20 -2.94
CA ARG A 86 12.68 -1.88 -1.91
C ARG A 86 12.70 -1.14 -0.57
N LYS A 87 12.73 0.20 -0.56
CA LYS A 87 12.74 0.98 0.69
C LYS A 87 11.38 0.88 1.38
N ILE A 88 10.30 1.06 0.62
CA ILE A 88 8.92 0.98 1.12
C ILE A 88 8.65 -0.41 1.69
N TYR A 89 8.95 -1.47 0.91
CA TYR A 89 8.69 -2.84 1.34
C TYR A 89 9.62 -3.28 2.47
N SER A 90 10.86 -2.76 2.53
CA SER A 90 11.74 -3.03 3.69
C SER A 90 11.11 -2.55 4.98
N GLU A 91 10.50 -1.36 4.98
CA GLU A 91 9.83 -0.82 6.16
C GLU A 91 8.59 -1.63 6.52
N LEU A 92 7.75 -1.99 5.54
CA LEU A 92 6.59 -2.87 5.75
C LEU A 92 6.98 -4.23 6.35
N PHE A 93 8.00 -4.88 5.79
CA PHE A 93 8.48 -6.18 6.29
C PHE A 93 9.13 -6.07 7.66
N ARG A 94 9.87 -4.99 7.93
CA ARG A 94 10.46 -4.73 9.25
C ARG A 94 9.38 -4.68 10.32
N ARG A 95 8.27 -3.99 10.07
CA ARG A 95 7.14 -3.88 11.01
C ARG A 95 6.40 -5.22 11.19
N ALA A 96 6.29 -6.00 10.12
CA ALA A 96 5.69 -7.33 10.14
C ALA A 96 6.58 -8.43 10.74
N GLY A 97 7.81 -8.11 11.17
CA GLY A 97 8.77 -9.10 11.65
C GLY A 97 9.29 -10.06 10.56
N LEU A 98 9.17 -9.67 9.29
CA LEU A 98 9.64 -10.44 8.14
C LEU A 98 11.06 -10.02 7.76
N GLY A 99 11.83 -10.92 7.14
CA GLY A 99 13.18 -10.59 6.66
C GLY A 99 13.16 -9.41 5.68
N TYR A 100 13.96 -8.37 5.91
CA TYR A 100 13.92 -7.13 5.12
C TYR A 100 15.29 -6.65 4.59
N LYS A 101 16.41 -7.29 5.00
CA LYS A 101 17.76 -6.83 4.66
C LYS A 101 18.16 -7.06 3.19
N GLN A 102 17.61 -8.08 2.54
CA GLN A 102 18.01 -8.49 1.19
C GLN A 102 16.81 -8.63 0.24
N LEU A 103 16.16 -7.51 -0.08
CA LEU A 103 15.00 -7.49 -1.00
C LEU A 103 15.38 -7.46 -2.49
N ARG A 104 16.25 -8.37 -2.96
CA ARG A 104 16.43 -8.56 -4.41
C ARG A 104 15.26 -9.34 -5.01
N HIS A 105 14.82 -10.37 -4.30
CA HIS A 105 13.68 -11.22 -4.63
C HIS A 105 12.77 -11.31 -3.41
N LEU A 106 11.47 -11.50 -3.67
CA LEU A 106 10.47 -11.67 -2.62
C LEU A 106 10.23 -13.17 -2.36
N SER A 107 10.30 -13.57 -1.10
CA SER A 107 9.93 -14.92 -0.66
C SER A 107 8.42 -15.15 -0.85
N PHE A 108 7.97 -16.39 -0.70
CA PHE A 108 6.54 -16.70 -0.74
C PHE A 108 5.79 -15.95 0.38
N THR A 109 6.28 -16.02 1.62
CA THR A 109 5.71 -15.31 2.78
C THR A 109 5.62 -13.80 2.59
N GLN A 110 6.64 -13.18 1.99
CA GLN A 110 6.63 -11.74 1.71
C GLN A 110 5.58 -11.38 0.64
N ARG A 111 5.39 -12.22 -0.37
CA ARG A 111 4.39 -12.02 -1.41
C ARG A 111 2.98 -12.17 -0.86
N ASP A 112 2.74 -13.17 -0.04
CA ASP A 112 1.45 -13.37 0.63
C ASP A 112 1.13 -12.21 1.56
N TYR A 113 2.13 -11.71 2.29
CA TYR A 113 1.97 -10.53 3.13
C TYR A 113 1.58 -9.30 2.31
N LEU A 114 2.29 -9.00 1.22
CA LEU A 114 1.94 -7.89 0.33
C LEU A 114 0.53 -8.07 -0.26
N ALA A 115 0.18 -9.28 -0.70
CA ALA A 115 -1.16 -9.58 -1.22
C ALA A 115 -2.26 -9.34 -0.17
N SER A 116 -2.00 -9.71 1.09
CA SER A 116 -2.93 -9.49 2.20
C SER A 116 -3.20 -8.01 2.49
N LEU A 117 -2.24 -7.14 2.13
CA LEU A 117 -2.36 -5.68 2.22
C LEU A 117 -2.95 -5.04 0.94
N GLY A 118 -3.25 -5.84 -0.07
CA GLY A 118 -3.67 -5.35 -1.39
C GLY A 118 -2.55 -4.69 -2.20
N LEU A 119 -1.29 -5.01 -1.91
CA LEU A 119 -0.12 -4.52 -2.62
C LEU A 119 0.31 -5.51 -3.70
N LYS A 120 0.81 -4.99 -4.83
CA LYS A 120 1.24 -5.82 -5.94
C LYS A 120 2.73 -6.14 -5.84
N PHE A 121 3.10 -7.39 -6.06
CA PHE A 121 4.49 -7.82 -6.15
C PHE A 121 4.88 -8.23 -7.58
N LYS A 122 3.95 -8.07 -8.53
CA LYS A 122 4.08 -8.29 -9.97
C LYS A 122 3.08 -7.37 -10.67
N ASN A 123 3.33 -6.99 -11.92
CA ASN A 123 2.25 -6.42 -12.72
C ASN A 123 1.15 -7.48 -12.90
N ASP A 124 -0.07 -7.14 -12.47
CA ASP A 124 -1.23 -7.93 -12.84
C ASP A 124 -1.37 -7.85 -14.35
N LYS A 125 -1.15 -8.97 -15.05
CA LYS A 125 -1.74 -9.10 -16.38
C LYS A 125 -3.26 -8.96 -16.17
N PRO A 126 -4.00 -8.23 -17.03
CA PRO A 126 -5.44 -8.31 -16.98
C PRO A 126 -5.79 -9.81 -16.96
N LEU A 127 -6.53 -10.23 -15.93
CA LEU A 127 -7.05 -11.59 -15.87
C LEU A 127 -7.77 -11.79 -17.20
N LYS A 128 -7.19 -12.59 -18.10
CA LYS A 128 -7.98 -13.12 -19.21
C LYS A 128 -9.09 -13.89 -18.54
N GLN A 129 -10.30 -13.35 -18.60
CA GLN A 129 -11.50 -14.09 -18.28
C GLN A 129 -11.46 -15.34 -19.17
N CYS A 130 -11.24 -16.49 -18.54
CA CYS A 130 -11.48 -17.79 -19.16
C CYS A 130 -12.96 -18.12 -19.00
#